data_AF-G8FRI8-F1
#
_entry.id   AF-G8FRI8-F1
#
_cell.length_a   1.000
_cell.length_b   1.000
_cell.length_c   1.000
_cell.angle_alpha   90.00
_cell.angle_beta   90.00
_cell.angle_gamma   90.00
#
_symmetry.space_group_name_H-M   'P 1'
#
loop_
_entity.id
_entity.type
_entity.pdbx_description
1 polymer ?
#
loop_
_entity_poly.entity_id
_entity_poly.type
_entity_poly.pdbx_seq_one_letter_code
_entity_poly.pdbx_strand_id
1 'polypeptide(L)'
;QMTCQSCVDAVRTSLQGIAGIQSVEVQLENQMVLVQTTLPSQEVQALLEGTGRQAVLKGMGSGLSQNLGAAVAILGGPGPVQGVVRFLQLTPEHCLIEGTIDGLQPGLHGLHVHQFGDLTRNCNSCGDHFNPDGMSHGGPQDSQRHRGDLGNVRADESGRAIFRIEDEQLKVWDVIGRSLVVDEGEDDLGRGGHPLSKITGNSGERLACGIIARSAGLFQNPK
;
A
#
# COMPACT_ATOMS: atom_id res chain seq x y z
N GLN A 1 -16.30 -4.11 -19.42
CA GLN A 1 -16.90 -5.46 -19.53
C GLN A 1 -16.26 -6.21 -20.69
N MET A 2 -16.03 -7.51 -20.54
CA MET A 2 -15.58 -8.40 -21.60
C MET A 2 -16.81 -9.10 -22.17
N THR A 3 -17.30 -8.66 -23.33
CA THR A 3 -18.56 -9.20 -23.90
C THR A 3 -18.33 -10.27 -24.97
N CYS A 4 -17.07 -10.59 -25.28
CA CYS A 4 -16.69 -11.29 -26.49
C CYS A 4 -15.37 -12.06 -26.34
N GLN A 5 -15.14 -13.08 -27.16
CA GLN A 5 -13.86 -13.82 -27.12
C GLN A 5 -12.68 -12.94 -27.51
N SER A 6 -12.83 -12.04 -28.50
CA SER A 6 -11.77 -11.08 -28.84
C SER A 6 -11.47 -10.09 -27.70
N CYS A 7 -12.42 -9.88 -26.79
CA CYS A 7 -12.22 -9.08 -25.58
C CYS A 7 -11.28 -9.82 -24.61
N VAL A 8 -11.46 -11.13 -24.46
CA VAL A 8 -10.59 -12.00 -23.66
C VAL A 8 -9.18 -12.02 -24.24
N ASP A 9 -9.06 -12.16 -25.55
CA ASP A 9 -7.77 -12.21 -26.23
C ASP A 9 -7.03 -10.87 -26.08
N ALA A 10 -7.72 -9.73 -26.25
CA ALA A 10 -7.14 -8.40 -26.03
C ALA A 10 -6.61 -8.21 -24.60
N VAL A 11 -7.37 -8.65 -23.59
CA VAL A 11 -6.96 -8.62 -22.19
C VAL A 11 -5.74 -9.51 -21.96
N ARG A 12 -5.75 -10.75 -22.46
CA ARG A 12 -4.61 -11.66 -22.33
C ARG A 12 -3.35 -11.08 -22.99
N THR A 13 -3.47 -10.57 -24.22
CA THR A 13 -2.36 -9.96 -24.96
C THR A 13 -1.82 -8.71 -24.24
N SER A 14 -2.68 -7.92 -23.59
CA SER A 14 -2.22 -6.72 -22.86
C SER A 14 -1.31 -7.01 -21.67
N LEU A 15 -1.32 -8.25 -21.15
CA LEU A 15 -0.52 -8.66 -19.98
C LEU A 15 0.57 -9.68 -20.32
N GLN A 16 0.49 -10.33 -21.48
CA GLN A 16 1.39 -11.41 -21.86
C GLN A 16 2.79 -10.87 -22.21
N GLY A 17 3.82 -11.47 -21.61
CA GLY A 17 5.22 -11.11 -21.88
C GLY A 17 5.72 -9.86 -21.14
N ILE A 18 4.87 -9.24 -20.30
CA ILE A 18 5.27 -8.14 -19.43
C ILE A 18 6.13 -8.67 -18.28
N ALA A 19 7.29 -8.05 -18.06
CA ALA A 19 8.18 -8.40 -16.97
C ALA A 19 7.46 -8.27 -15.62
N GLY A 20 7.56 -9.29 -14.77
CA GLY A 20 6.88 -9.33 -13.47
C GLY A 20 5.47 -9.91 -13.49
N ILE A 21 4.88 -10.20 -14.66
CA ILE A 21 3.63 -10.99 -14.75
C ILE A 21 3.98 -12.46 -15.00
N GLN A 22 3.60 -13.34 -14.07
CA GLN A 22 3.91 -14.77 -14.11
C GLN A 22 2.81 -15.57 -14.79
N SER A 23 1.55 -15.30 -14.46
CA SER A 23 0.40 -15.97 -15.05
C SER A 23 -0.81 -15.04 -15.12
N VAL A 24 -1.65 -15.29 -16.13
CA VAL A 24 -2.89 -14.54 -16.39
C VAL A 24 -3.99 -15.54 -16.72
N GLU A 25 -5.03 -15.56 -15.91
CA GLU A 25 -6.23 -16.35 -16.15
C GLU A 25 -7.41 -15.40 -16.38
N VAL A 26 -8.09 -15.55 -17.52
CA VAL A 26 -9.24 -14.72 -17.88
C VAL A 26 -10.48 -15.59 -17.90
N GLN A 27 -11.46 -15.26 -17.08
CA GLN A 27 -12.73 -15.96 -16.96
C GLN A 27 -13.85 -15.09 -17.52
N LEU A 28 -14.26 -15.37 -18.76
CA LEU A 28 -15.30 -14.59 -19.45
C LEU A 28 -16.65 -14.67 -18.75
N GLU A 29 -17.04 -15.86 -18.30
CA GLU A 29 -18.33 -16.10 -17.62
C GLU A 29 -18.46 -15.26 -16.34
N ASN A 30 -17.37 -15.14 -15.58
CA ASN A 30 -17.31 -14.42 -14.32
C ASN A 30 -16.87 -12.96 -14.48
N GLN A 31 -16.60 -12.50 -15.70
CA GLN A 31 -16.03 -11.17 -15.99
C GLN A 31 -14.77 -10.87 -15.17
N MET A 32 -13.90 -11.87 -14.99
CA MET A 32 -12.77 -11.82 -14.05
C MET A 32 -11.43 -12.04 -14.76
N VAL A 33 -10.40 -11.36 -14.24
CA VAL A 33 -9.00 -11.58 -14.61
C VAL A 33 -8.22 -11.84 -13.32
N LEU A 34 -7.61 -13.02 -13.20
CA LEU A 34 -6.69 -13.35 -12.13
C LEU A 34 -5.26 -13.16 -12.66
N VAL A 35 -4.46 -12.37 -11.95
CA VAL A 35 -3.10 -12.03 -12.36
C VAL A 35 -2.14 -12.38 -11.22
N GLN A 36 -1.18 -13.27 -11.49
CA GLN A 36 -0.07 -13.53 -10.59
C GLN A 36 1.10 -12.64 -11.00
N THR A 37 1.53 -11.74 -10.12
CA THR A 37 2.51 -10.72 -10.48
C THR A 37 3.34 -10.22 -9.30
N THR A 38 4.51 -9.67 -9.61
CA THR A 38 5.33 -8.85 -8.72
C THR A 38 5.14 -7.35 -8.93
N LEU A 39 4.33 -6.94 -9.92
CA LEU A 39 4.02 -5.54 -10.20
C LEU A 39 3.00 -4.99 -9.20
N PRO A 40 3.02 -3.67 -8.93
CA PRO A 40 1.96 -3.01 -8.19
C PRO A 40 0.58 -3.20 -8.84
N SER A 41 -0.45 -3.40 -8.04
CA SER A 41 -1.83 -3.55 -8.54
C SER A 41 -2.29 -2.36 -9.41
N GLN A 42 -1.83 -1.14 -9.11
CA GLN A 42 -2.14 0.05 -9.91
C GLN A 42 -1.57 -0.03 -11.34
N GLU A 43 -0.39 -0.62 -11.50
CA GLU A 43 0.24 -0.79 -12.82
C GLU A 43 -0.51 -1.84 -13.65
N VAL A 44 -0.86 -2.98 -13.03
CA VAL A 44 -1.71 -4.01 -13.65
C VAL A 44 -3.06 -3.44 -14.06
N GLN A 45 -3.68 -2.63 -13.20
CA GLN A 45 -4.95 -1.97 -13.51
C GLN A 45 -4.80 -1.04 -14.73
N ALA A 46 -3.73 -0.23 -14.79
CA ALA A 46 -3.48 0.65 -15.92
C ALA A 46 -3.25 -0.12 -17.23
N LEU A 47 -2.55 -1.25 -17.20
CA LEU A 47 -2.36 -2.13 -18.37
C LEU A 47 -3.69 -2.68 -18.89
N LEU A 48 -4.56 -3.14 -17.99
CA LEU A 48 -5.91 -3.60 -18.33
C LEU A 48 -6.78 -2.47 -18.90
N GLU A 49 -6.73 -1.29 -18.29
CA GLU A 49 -7.47 -0.11 -18.72
C GLU A 49 -6.98 0.45 -20.05
N GLY A 50 -5.69 0.25 -20.38
CA GLY A 50 -5.11 0.55 -21.68
C GLY A 50 -5.78 -0.20 -22.85
N THR A 51 -6.52 -1.28 -22.57
CA THR A 51 -7.35 -1.97 -23.57
C THR A 51 -8.66 -1.24 -23.91
N GLY A 52 -8.91 -0.08 -23.29
CA GLY A 52 -10.17 0.68 -23.39
C GLY A 52 -11.29 0.14 -22.50
N ARG A 53 -10.98 -0.76 -21.57
CA ARG A 53 -11.95 -1.39 -20.66
C ARG A 53 -11.66 -1.01 -19.23
N GLN A 54 -12.65 -0.49 -18.52
CA GLN A 54 -12.54 -0.27 -17.08
C GLN A 54 -12.23 -1.58 -16.34
N ALA A 55 -11.24 -1.55 -15.46
CA ALA A 55 -10.86 -2.64 -14.58
C ALA A 55 -11.09 -2.23 -13.12
N VAL A 56 -11.56 -3.16 -12.29
CA VAL A 56 -11.78 -2.92 -10.86
C VAL A 56 -11.15 -4.06 -10.08
N LEU A 57 -10.24 -3.75 -9.16
CA LEU A 57 -9.65 -4.74 -8.28
C LEU A 57 -10.71 -5.25 -7.27
N LYS A 58 -11.10 -6.52 -7.40
CA LYS A 58 -12.13 -7.16 -6.56
C LYS A 58 -11.56 -7.90 -5.35
N GLY A 59 -10.29 -8.30 -5.38
CA GLY A 59 -9.64 -8.98 -4.27
C GLY A 59 -8.15 -9.22 -4.50
N MET A 60 -7.43 -9.52 -3.43
CA MET A 60 -6.00 -9.83 -3.44
C MET A 60 -5.71 -11.04 -2.54
N GLY A 61 -4.69 -11.82 -2.88
CA GLY A 61 -4.30 -13.01 -2.14
C GLY A 61 -2.89 -13.41 -2.49
N SER A 62 -2.26 -14.24 -1.66
CA SER A 62 -1.00 -14.88 -2.03
C SER A 62 -1.26 -16.09 -2.92
N GLY A 63 -0.21 -16.64 -3.54
CA GLY A 63 -0.30 -17.90 -4.30
C GLY A 63 -0.63 -19.13 -3.44
N LEU A 64 -0.79 -18.96 -2.12
CA LEU A 64 -1.21 -20.00 -1.19
C LEU A 64 -2.75 -20.04 -1.11
N SER A 65 -3.31 -21.23 -0.91
CA SER A 65 -4.76 -21.47 -0.92
C SER A 65 -5.56 -20.82 0.22
N GLN A 66 -4.95 -19.95 1.03
CA GLN A 66 -5.60 -19.29 2.18
C GLN A 66 -5.42 -17.77 2.12
N ASN A 67 -6.53 -17.05 2.32
CA ASN A 67 -6.52 -15.59 2.49
C ASN A 67 -6.10 -15.26 3.92
N LEU A 68 -4.83 -14.89 4.13
CA LEU A 68 -4.28 -14.57 5.45
C LEU A 68 -4.63 -13.14 5.93
N GLY A 69 -5.05 -12.27 5.02
CA GLY A 69 -5.50 -10.92 5.34
C GLY A 69 -5.22 -9.94 4.22
N ALA A 70 -6.19 -9.09 3.90
CA ALA A 70 -6.03 -8.00 2.95
C ALA A 70 -6.63 -6.71 3.52
N ALA A 71 -5.96 -5.59 3.30
CA ALA A 71 -6.40 -4.28 3.71
C ALA A 71 -6.05 -3.20 2.69
N VAL A 72 -6.65 -2.03 2.85
CA VAL A 72 -6.41 -0.85 2.02
C VAL A 72 -6.52 0.40 2.87
N ALA A 73 -5.61 1.35 2.66
CA ALA A 73 -5.68 2.72 3.16
C ALA A 73 -5.81 3.67 1.97
N ILE A 74 -6.85 4.50 2.00
CA ILE A 74 -7.02 5.61 1.06
C ILE A 74 -6.52 6.86 1.78
N LEU A 75 -5.40 7.41 1.31
CA LEU A 75 -4.78 8.59 1.88
C LEU A 75 -5.43 9.84 1.31
N GLY A 76 -5.77 10.76 2.20
CA GLY A 76 -6.20 12.11 1.86
C GLY A 76 -5.91 13.09 2.99
N GLY A 77 -5.99 14.37 2.70
CA GLY A 77 -5.71 15.43 3.66
C GLY A 77 -6.18 16.80 3.17
N PRO A 78 -5.79 17.90 3.85
CA PRO A 78 -6.14 19.26 3.46
C PRO A 78 -5.47 19.71 2.15
N GLY A 79 -4.31 19.13 1.84
CA GLY A 79 -3.49 19.47 0.68
C GLY A 79 -3.79 18.62 -0.57
N PRO A 80 -2.92 18.71 -1.59
CA PRO A 80 -3.09 17.97 -2.84
C PRO A 80 -2.73 16.47 -2.71
N VAL A 81 -2.12 16.06 -1.60
CA VAL A 81 -1.63 14.70 -1.39
C VAL A 81 -2.78 13.72 -1.26
N GLN A 82 -2.79 12.71 -2.12
CA GLN A 82 -3.76 11.63 -2.12
C GLN A 82 -3.12 10.34 -2.61
N GLY A 83 -3.65 9.20 -2.21
CA GLY A 83 -3.07 7.92 -2.63
C GLY A 83 -3.86 6.71 -2.18
N VAL A 84 -3.49 5.56 -2.71
CA VAL A 84 -4.04 4.27 -2.29
C VAL A 84 -2.87 3.35 -1.97
N VAL A 85 -2.89 2.81 -0.75
CA VAL A 85 -1.90 1.84 -0.27
C VAL A 85 -2.64 0.57 0.15
N ARG A 86 -2.10 -0.56 -0.24
CA ARG A 86 -2.69 -1.88 -0.08
C ARG A 86 -1.76 -2.74 0.76
N PHE A 87 -2.38 -3.55 1.61
CA PHE A 87 -1.69 -4.50 2.46
C PHE A 87 -2.18 -5.90 2.13
N LEU A 88 -1.25 -6.82 2.00
CA LEU A 88 -1.52 -8.23 1.76
C LEU A 88 -0.62 -9.06 2.65
N GLN A 89 -1.21 -9.86 3.53
CA GLN A 89 -0.44 -10.82 4.31
C GLN A 89 -0.06 -12.00 3.41
N LEU A 90 1.21 -12.09 3.01
CA LEU A 90 1.72 -13.14 2.13
C LEU A 90 1.84 -14.48 2.86
N THR A 91 2.45 -14.41 4.05
CA THR A 91 2.64 -15.51 5.00
C THR A 91 2.37 -14.97 6.40
N PRO A 92 2.23 -15.80 7.45
CA PRO A 92 2.13 -15.30 8.82
C PRO A 92 3.25 -14.35 9.20
N GLU A 93 4.44 -14.51 8.59
CA GLU A 93 5.60 -13.69 8.87
C GLU A 93 5.79 -12.47 7.96
N HIS A 94 5.29 -12.49 6.73
CA HIS A 94 5.56 -11.42 5.76
C HIS A 94 4.28 -10.67 5.34
N CYS A 95 4.27 -9.35 5.53
CA CYS A 95 3.25 -8.46 5.01
C CYS A 95 3.79 -7.67 3.81
N LEU A 96 3.14 -7.82 2.67
CA LEU A 96 3.36 -6.98 1.50
C LEU A 96 2.58 -5.67 1.64
N ILE A 97 3.26 -4.56 1.38
CA ILE A 97 2.71 -3.22 1.38
C ILE A 97 3.04 -2.60 0.02
N GLU A 98 2.03 -2.23 -0.75
CA GLU A 98 2.23 -1.61 -2.05
C GLU A 98 1.32 -0.41 -2.22
N GLY A 99 1.77 0.64 -2.91
CA GLY A 99 0.98 1.84 -3.01
C GLY A 99 1.41 2.80 -4.10
N THR A 100 0.51 3.75 -4.34
CA THR A 100 0.77 4.94 -5.15
C THR A 100 0.27 6.15 -4.39
N ILE A 101 1.10 7.18 -4.28
CA ILE A 101 0.77 8.47 -3.66
C ILE A 101 1.16 9.57 -4.65
N ASP A 102 0.24 10.48 -4.92
CA ASP A 102 0.41 11.62 -5.82
C ASP A 102 0.32 12.94 -5.05
N GLY A 103 0.90 14.00 -5.62
CA GLY A 103 0.83 15.36 -5.06
C GLY A 103 1.89 15.67 -3.99
N LEU A 104 2.89 14.80 -3.84
CA LEU A 104 4.05 15.02 -2.97
C LEU A 104 5.04 16.00 -3.62
N GLN A 105 5.95 16.55 -2.81
CA GLN A 105 7.14 17.20 -3.37
C GLN A 105 8.13 16.12 -3.86
N PRO A 106 8.94 16.37 -4.90
CA PRO A 106 9.98 15.43 -5.30
C PRO A 106 10.98 15.20 -4.15
N GLY A 107 11.26 13.93 -3.83
CA GLY A 107 12.14 13.61 -2.70
C GLY A 107 11.70 12.42 -1.87
N LEU A 108 12.24 12.32 -0.66
CA LEU A 108 11.92 11.28 0.31
C LEU A 108 10.86 11.79 1.30
N HIS A 109 9.90 10.92 1.60
CA HIS A 109 8.81 11.17 2.54
C HIS A 109 8.69 9.99 3.51
N GLY A 110 8.60 10.28 4.81
CA GLY A 110 8.31 9.29 5.83
C GLY A 110 6.93 8.65 5.62
N LEU A 111 6.84 7.34 5.88
CA LEU A 111 5.60 6.57 5.80
C LEU A 111 5.44 5.71 7.07
N HIS A 112 4.35 5.91 7.80
CA HIS A 112 4.17 5.26 9.10
C HIS A 112 2.74 4.80 9.34
N VAL A 113 2.60 3.67 10.03
CA VAL A 113 1.32 3.28 10.64
C VAL A 113 1.22 3.95 12.00
N HIS A 114 0.16 4.71 12.23
CA HIS A 114 -0.14 5.37 13.51
C HIS A 114 -1.16 4.58 14.32
N GLN A 115 -1.15 4.77 15.63
CA GLN A 115 -1.89 3.93 16.56
C GLN A 115 -3.43 4.00 16.39
N PHE A 116 -4.00 5.13 15.98
CA PHE A 116 -5.46 5.32 15.89
C PHE A 116 -5.92 5.62 14.47
N GLY A 117 -7.07 5.06 14.08
CA GLY A 117 -7.82 5.45 12.89
C GLY A 117 -8.76 6.64 13.12
N ASP A 118 -8.35 7.62 13.93
CA ASP A 118 -9.16 8.82 14.20
C ASP A 118 -8.75 9.96 13.25
N LEU A 119 -9.68 10.35 12.38
CA LEU A 119 -9.53 11.42 11.39
C LEU A 119 -10.31 12.70 11.74
N THR A 120 -10.83 12.83 12.97
CA THR A 120 -11.65 13.98 13.40
C THR A 120 -10.90 15.31 13.34
N ARG A 121 -9.57 15.28 13.43
CA ARG A 121 -8.69 16.45 13.29
C ARG A 121 -7.63 16.20 12.21
N ASN A 122 -8.06 15.68 11.06
CA ASN A 122 -7.15 15.20 10.00
C ASN A 122 -6.13 14.20 10.60
N CYS A 123 -4.86 14.31 10.20
CA CYS A 123 -3.81 13.39 10.64
C CYS A 123 -3.32 13.64 12.07
N ASN A 124 -3.75 14.75 12.70
CA ASN A 124 -3.34 15.13 14.05
C ASN A 124 -4.05 14.31 15.14
N SER A 125 -5.17 13.65 14.82
CA SER A 125 -5.88 12.75 15.74
C SER A 125 -5.42 11.29 15.66
N CYS A 126 -4.52 10.94 14.72
CA CYS A 126 -4.07 9.56 14.51
C CYS A 126 -3.16 9.02 15.64
N GLY A 127 -2.69 9.87 16.56
CA GLY A 127 -1.77 9.50 17.63
C GLY A 127 -0.32 9.34 17.17
N ASP A 128 0.48 8.60 17.93
CA ASP A 128 1.90 8.34 17.63
C ASP A 128 2.07 7.14 16.68
N HIS A 129 3.32 6.85 16.29
CA HIS A 129 3.65 5.64 15.52
C HIS A 129 3.17 4.40 16.28
N PHE A 130 2.68 3.40 15.55
CA PHE A 130 2.19 2.16 16.14
C PHE A 130 3.35 1.37 16.75
N ASN A 131 3.42 1.38 18.08
CA ASN A 131 4.52 0.81 18.86
C ASN A 131 4.02 -0.09 20.01
N PRO A 132 3.49 -1.28 19.71
CA PRO A 132 2.98 -2.17 20.75
C PRO A 132 4.09 -2.76 21.64
N ASP A 133 5.33 -2.81 21.16
CA ASP A 133 6.47 -3.43 21.86
C ASP A 133 7.32 -2.43 22.64
N GLY A 134 6.97 -1.13 22.64
CA GLY A 134 7.68 -0.09 23.39
C GLY A 134 9.11 0.16 22.90
N MET A 135 9.37 0.00 21.61
CA MET A 135 10.68 0.22 20.98
C MET A 135 10.95 1.70 20.73
N SER A 136 12.20 2.04 20.39
CA SER A 136 12.55 3.37 19.86
C SER A 136 12.33 3.41 18.36
N HIS A 137 12.10 4.61 17.79
CA HIS A 137 12.00 4.82 16.35
C HIS A 137 13.25 4.31 15.61
N GLY A 138 13.02 3.67 14.46
CA GLY A 138 14.08 3.14 13.59
C GLY A 138 13.65 3.05 12.13
N GLY A 139 14.57 2.62 11.27
CA GLY A 139 14.28 2.32 9.87
C GLY A 139 13.85 0.86 9.69
N PRO A 140 13.28 0.49 8.53
CA PRO A 140 12.72 -0.84 8.29
C PRO A 140 13.74 -2.00 8.40
N GLN A 141 15.03 -1.70 8.29
CA GLN A 141 16.14 -2.66 8.45
C GLN A 141 16.57 -2.87 9.91
N ASP A 142 16.04 -2.06 10.83
CA ASP A 142 16.34 -2.18 12.25
C ASP A 142 15.38 -3.17 12.91
N SER A 143 15.93 -4.08 13.72
CA SER A 143 15.12 -5.01 14.51
C SER A 143 14.41 -4.29 15.66
N GLN A 144 15.03 -3.26 16.22
CA GLN A 144 14.42 -2.34 17.18
C GLN A 144 13.91 -1.11 16.45
N ARG A 145 12.61 -1.12 16.17
CA ARG A 145 11.85 -0.02 15.59
C ARG A 145 10.41 -0.09 16.09
N HIS A 146 9.61 0.96 15.89
CA HIS A 146 8.18 0.80 16.05
C HIS A 146 7.66 -0.12 14.94
N ARG A 147 6.63 -0.94 15.23
CA ARG A 147 6.02 -1.79 14.20
C ARG A 147 5.48 -0.98 13.03
N GLY A 148 5.06 0.27 13.29
CA GLY A 148 4.55 1.17 12.27
C GLY A 148 5.62 1.84 11.42
N ASP A 149 6.92 1.70 11.70
CA ASP A 149 7.97 2.40 10.96
C ASP A 149 8.27 1.71 9.62
N LEU A 150 7.80 2.28 8.50
CA LEU A 150 8.03 1.73 7.15
C LEU A 150 9.19 2.42 6.42
N GLY A 151 9.79 3.44 7.04
CA GLY A 151 10.89 4.23 6.48
C GLY A 151 10.39 5.26 5.47
N ASN A 152 11.13 5.42 4.37
CA ASN A 152 10.86 6.46 3.37
C ASN A 152 10.30 5.88 2.07
N VAL A 153 9.37 6.61 1.45
CA VAL A 153 8.98 6.45 0.04
C VAL A 153 9.55 7.60 -0.78
N ARG A 154 9.89 7.34 -2.05
CA ARG A 154 10.46 8.35 -2.94
C ARG A 154 9.41 8.82 -3.94
N ALA A 155 9.09 10.12 -3.92
CA ALA A 155 8.34 10.79 -4.96
C ALA A 155 9.28 11.23 -6.10
N ASP A 156 8.85 10.99 -7.34
CA ASP A 156 9.55 11.45 -8.54
C ASP A 156 9.33 12.95 -8.82
N GLU A 157 9.89 13.45 -9.92
CA GLU A 157 9.76 14.86 -10.35
C GLU A 157 8.31 15.29 -10.63
N SER A 158 7.39 14.34 -10.84
CA SER A 158 5.96 14.62 -11.00
C SER A 158 5.22 14.67 -9.66
N GLY A 159 5.90 14.42 -8.54
CA GLY A 159 5.31 14.32 -7.21
C GLY A 159 4.61 12.99 -6.96
N ARG A 160 4.96 11.95 -7.74
CA ARG A 160 4.36 10.62 -7.63
C ARG A 160 5.34 9.64 -6.98
N ALA A 161 4.90 8.98 -5.92
CA ALA A 161 5.61 7.88 -5.28
C ALA A 161 4.91 6.55 -5.60
N ILE A 162 5.65 5.62 -6.20
CA ILE A 162 5.23 4.23 -6.40
C ILE A 162 6.20 3.35 -5.61
N PHE A 163 5.67 2.49 -4.75
CA PHE A 163 6.49 1.66 -3.88
C PHE A 163 5.86 0.30 -3.63
N ARG A 164 6.75 -0.65 -3.32
CA ARG A 164 6.42 -2.02 -2.92
C ARG A 164 7.45 -2.45 -1.86
N ILE A 165 6.96 -2.72 -0.66
CA ILE A 165 7.74 -2.99 0.55
C ILE A 165 7.24 -4.30 1.15
N GLU A 166 8.15 -5.12 1.65
CA GLU A 166 7.81 -6.27 2.49
C GLU A 166 8.29 -5.99 3.92
N ASP A 167 7.40 -6.19 4.90
CA ASP A 167 7.67 -5.99 6.31
C ASP A 167 7.40 -7.29 7.08
N GLU A 168 8.34 -7.67 7.94
CA GLU A 168 8.27 -8.92 8.73
C GLU A 168 7.58 -8.74 10.10
N GLN A 169 7.53 -7.50 10.61
CA GLN A 169 6.93 -7.18 11.92
C GLN A 169 5.47 -6.74 11.80
N LEU A 170 5.13 -6.02 10.73
CA LEU A 170 3.77 -5.56 10.47
C LEU A 170 2.88 -6.74 10.07
N LYS A 171 1.71 -6.85 10.70
CA LYS A 171 0.70 -7.84 10.34
C LYS A 171 -0.62 -7.16 10.03
N VAL A 172 -1.31 -7.61 8.98
CA VAL A 172 -2.58 -7.00 8.55
C VAL A 172 -3.61 -6.98 9.68
N TRP A 173 -3.78 -8.09 10.41
CA TRP A 173 -4.76 -8.20 11.49
C TRP A 173 -4.49 -7.28 12.68
N ASP A 174 -3.23 -6.88 12.90
CA ASP A 174 -2.84 -5.98 14.00
C ASP A 174 -3.10 -4.50 13.69
N VAL A 175 -3.28 -4.16 12.41
CA VAL A 175 -3.38 -2.77 11.93
C VAL A 175 -4.72 -2.40 11.32
N ILE A 176 -5.67 -3.34 11.17
CA ILE A 176 -7.04 -2.99 10.78
C ILE A 176 -7.63 -1.97 11.77
N GLY A 177 -8.13 -0.85 11.24
CA GLY A 177 -8.72 0.24 12.04
C GLY A 177 -7.71 1.25 12.58
N ARG A 178 -6.41 1.04 12.33
CA ARG A 178 -5.35 2.04 12.53
C ARG A 178 -5.26 2.97 11.31
N SER A 179 -4.32 3.91 11.32
CA SER A 179 -4.10 4.80 10.18
C SER A 179 -2.73 4.60 9.55
N LEU A 180 -2.64 4.80 8.25
CA LEU A 180 -1.40 5.01 7.52
C LEU A 180 -1.25 6.51 7.26
N VAL A 181 -0.05 7.05 7.45
CA VAL A 181 0.26 8.47 7.31
C VAL A 181 1.52 8.64 6.47
N VAL A 182 1.50 9.62 5.56
CA VAL A 182 2.68 10.09 4.82
C VAL A 182 3.05 11.50 5.26
N ASP A 183 4.34 11.70 5.53
CA ASP A 183 4.87 12.93 6.12
C ASP A 183 5.45 13.90 5.09
N GLU A 184 5.77 15.11 5.54
CA GLU A 184 6.24 16.22 4.71
C GLU A 184 7.64 15.99 4.17
N GLY A 185 8.52 15.38 4.95
CA GLY A 185 9.92 15.22 4.62
C GLY A 185 10.47 13.85 4.95
N GLU A 186 11.78 13.75 4.83
CA GLU A 186 12.52 12.51 5.04
C GLU A 186 12.52 12.10 6.52
N ASP A 187 12.19 10.84 6.77
CA ASP A 187 12.45 10.17 8.04
C ASP A 187 13.96 9.86 8.15
N ASP A 188 14.61 10.42 9.18
CA ASP A 188 16.03 10.25 9.48
C ASP A 188 16.38 8.85 10.02
N LEU A 189 15.39 7.97 10.15
CA LEU A 189 15.45 6.58 10.60
C LEU A 189 16.04 6.46 12.02
N GLY A 190 15.87 7.48 12.85
CA GLY A 190 16.44 7.55 14.18
C GLY A 190 17.94 7.85 14.20
N ARG A 191 18.51 8.37 13.12
CA ARG A 191 19.95 8.58 12.93
C ARG A 191 20.34 10.06 12.76
N GLY A 192 19.37 10.98 12.76
CA GLY A 192 19.60 12.41 12.52
C GLY A 192 20.19 13.20 13.69
N GLY A 193 20.21 12.64 14.91
CA GLY A 193 20.72 13.34 16.10
C GLY A 193 19.82 14.47 16.63
N HIS A 194 18.61 14.60 16.08
CA HIS A 194 17.59 15.53 16.56
C HIS A 194 16.82 14.92 17.74
N PRO A 195 16.26 15.72 18.69
CA PRO A 195 15.44 15.18 19.77
C PRO A 195 14.25 14.33 19.31
N LEU A 196 13.73 14.61 18.11
CA LEU A 196 12.63 13.84 17.51
C LEU A 196 13.09 12.60 16.73
N SER A 197 14.39 12.42 16.45
CA SER A 197 14.89 11.29 15.66
C SER A 197 14.44 9.96 16.25
N LYS A 198 14.60 9.77 17.57
CA LYS A 198 14.26 8.52 18.27
C LYS A 198 12.75 8.34 18.56
N ILE A 199 11.93 9.29 18.14
CA ILE A 199 10.47 9.32 18.40
C ILE A 199 9.66 9.24 17.10
N THR A 200 10.06 10.00 16.07
CA THR A 200 9.30 10.16 14.81
C THR A 200 10.19 10.11 13.57
N GLY A 201 11.51 10.05 13.73
CA GLY A 201 12.42 10.22 12.60
C GLY A 201 12.53 11.67 12.09
N ASN A 202 11.91 12.63 12.77
CA ASN A 202 11.98 14.05 12.41
C ASN A 202 11.50 14.36 10.97
N SER A 203 10.47 13.66 10.52
CA SER A 203 9.90 13.70 9.15
C SER A 203 8.97 14.89 8.87
N GLY A 204 8.76 15.78 9.85
CA GLY A 204 7.98 17.02 9.66
C GLY A 204 6.46 16.83 9.83
N GLU A 205 5.69 17.65 9.11
CA GLU A 205 4.22 17.64 9.20
C GLU A 205 3.58 16.42 8.53
N ARG A 206 2.40 16.02 9.00
CA ARG A 206 1.64 14.89 8.43
C ARG A 206 0.80 15.37 7.26
N LEU A 207 1.14 15.00 6.03
CA LEU A 207 0.51 15.54 4.82
C LEU A 207 -0.86 14.91 4.52
N ALA A 208 -0.93 13.58 4.57
CA ALA A 208 -2.15 12.82 4.29
C ALA A 208 -2.20 11.54 5.11
N CYS A 209 -3.42 11.10 5.40
CA CYS A 209 -3.66 9.93 6.22
C CYS A 209 -4.92 9.19 5.78
N GLY A 210 -5.00 7.91 6.14
CA GLY A 210 -6.12 7.06 5.79
C GLY A 210 -6.26 5.90 6.77
N ILE A 211 -7.50 5.57 7.12
CA ILE A 211 -7.77 4.37 7.94
C ILE A 211 -7.41 3.13 7.12
N ILE A 212 -6.67 2.21 7.72
CA ILE A 212 -6.38 0.89 7.18
C ILE A 212 -7.66 0.04 7.33
N ALA A 213 -8.43 -0.02 6.26
CA ALA A 213 -9.72 -0.70 6.20
C ALA A 213 -9.57 -2.12 5.64
N ARG A 214 -10.50 -3.01 6.01
CA ARG A 214 -10.57 -4.36 5.44
C ARG A 214 -10.77 -4.29 3.93
N SER A 215 -10.00 -5.09 3.19
CA SER A 215 -10.19 -5.32 1.75
C SER A 215 -10.58 -6.77 1.52
N ALA A 216 -11.29 -7.05 0.43
CA ALA A 216 -11.64 -8.41 0.07
C ALA A 216 -10.38 -9.21 -0.31
N GLY A 217 -10.29 -10.44 0.19
CA GLY A 217 -9.37 -11.46 -0.33
C GLY A 217 -9.83 -11.99 -1.69
N LEU A 218 -9.06 -12.90 -2.29
CA LEU A 218 -9.47 -13.58 -3.53
C LEU A 218 -10.85 -14.25 -3.35
N PHE A 219 -11.75 -13.97 -4.29
CA PHE A 219 -13.12 -14.52 -4.37
C PHE A 219 -14.07 -14.18 -3.20
N GLN A 220 -13.69 -13.25 -2.32
CA GLN A 220 -14.51 -12.88 -1.15
C GLN A 220 -15.54 -11.76 -1.43
N ASN A 221 -15.50 -11.14 -2.61
CA ASN A 221 -16.45 -10.10 -3.00
C ASN A 221 -17.15 -10.45 -4.33
N PRO A 222 -18.34 -11.08 -4.27
CA PRO A 222 -19.15 -11.36 -5.46
C PRO A 222 -19.96 -10.14 -5.95
N LYS A 223 -19.99 -9.03 -5.19
CA LYS A 223 -20.70 -7.79 -5.56
C LYS A 223 -19.86 -6.91 -6.47
#